data_AF-A0A0A9FC23-F1
#
_entry.id   AF-A0A0A9FC23-F1
#
_cell.length_a   1.000
_cell.length_b   1.000
_cell.length_c   1.000
_cell.angle_alpha   90.00
_cell.angle_beta   90.00
_cell.angle_gamma   90.00
#
_symmetry.space_group_name_H-M   'P 1'
#
loop_
_entity.id
_entity.type
_entity.pdbx_description
1 polymer ?
#
loop_
_entity_poly.entity_id
_entity_poly.type
_entity_poly.pdbx_seq_one_letter_code
_entity_poly.pdbx_strand_id
1 'polypeptide(L)' 'MSFSKKKRFRFEKWWLEKKNFRELVVKAWSLPCNAIDPMEVWQFRVRSFRKLARGSAANEVAQRIDIRKS' A
#
# COMPACT_ATOMS: atom_id res chain seq x y z
N MET A 1 -28.02 13.61 3.16
CA MET A 1 -27.04 12.58 3.56
C MET A 1 -25.63 13.12 3.32
N SER A 2 -24.90 13.44 4.38
CA SER A 2 -23.50 13.87 4.29
C SER A 2 -22.62 12.65 4.01
N PHE A 3 -22.10 12.54 2.79
CA PHE A 3 -21.01 11.62 2.49
C PHE A 3 -19.75 12.19 3.14
N SER A 4 -19.44 11.76 4.36
CA SER A 4 -18.09 11.88 4.90
C SER A 4 -17.18 11.19 3.88
N LYS A 5 -16.55 11.96 2.98
CA LYS A 5 -15.65 11.45 1.95
C LYS A 5 -14.48 10.80 2.69
N LYS A 6 -14.59 9.50 3.03
CA LYS A 6 -13.49 8.69 3.53
C LYS A 6 -12.35 8.93 2.54
N LYS A 7 -11.26 9.56 3.00
CA LYS A 7 -10.11 9.90 2.15
C LYS A 7 -9.67 8.61 1.47
N ARG A 8 -10.02 8.44 0.19
CA ARG A 8 -9.63 7.27 -0.59
C ARG A 8 -8.11 7.31 -0.68
N PHE A 9 -7.46 6.18 -0.38
CA PHE A 9 -6.02 6.07 -0.53
C PHE A 9 -5.65 6.44 -1.97
N ARG A 10 -4.82 7.47 -2.12
CA ARG A 10 -4.30 7.93 -3.40
C ARG A 10 -2.82 7.56 -3.44
N PHE A 11 -2.45 6.82 -4.47
CA PHE A 11 -1.05 6.57 -4.77
C PHE A 11 -0.53 7.80 -5.51
N GLU A 12 0.31 8.58 -4.84
CA GLU A 12 0.89 9.83 -5.34
C GLU A 12 2.35 9.62 -5.79
N LYS A 13 2.87 10.53 -6.64
CA LYS A 13 4.19 10.38 -7.27
C LYS A 13 5.33 10.20 -6.25
N TRP A 14 5.28 10.86 -5.10
CA TRP A 14 6.30 10.76 -4.04
C TRP A 14 6.41 9.36 -3.42
N TRP A 15 5.43 8.47 -3.63
CA TRP A 15 5.59 7.06 -3.26
C TRP A 15 6.73 6.38 -4.01
N LEU A 16 7.06 6.83 -5.23
CA LEU A 16 8.17 6.30 -6.01
C LEU A 16 9.54 6.70 -5.41
N GLU A 17 9.57 7.79 -4.65
CA GLU A 17 10.77 8.33 -3.99
C GLU A 17 11.03 7.66 -2.64
N LYS A 18 10.09 6.83 -2.16
CA LYS A 18 10.25 6.09 -0.92
C LYS A 18 11.31 4.99 -1.05
N LYS A 19 12.28 4.99 -0.13
CA LYS A 19 13.34 3.97 -0.09
C LYS A 19 12.80 2.54 -0.08
N ASN A 20 11.70 2.30 0.62
CA ASN A 20 11.05 0.99 0.72
C ASN A 20 10.03 0.71 -0.41
N PHE A 21 9.85 1.60 -1.38
CA PHE A 21 8.88 1.40 -2.47
C PHE A 21 9.17 0.12 -3.25
N ARG A 22 10.43 -0.07 -3.64
CA ARG A 22 10.86 -1.27 -4.37
C ARG A 22 10.58 -2.54 -3.57
N GLU A 23 10.86 -2.52 -2.28
CA GLU A 23 10.61 -3.66 -1.38
C GLU A 23 9.12 -3.98 -1.27
N LEU A 24 8.26 -2.95 -1.20
CA LEU A 24 6.81 -3.13 -1.19
C LEU A 24 6.28 -3.73 -2.49
N VAL A 25 6.83 -3.31 -3.64
CA VAL A 25 6.49 -3.88 -4.95
C VAL A 25 6.93 -5.33 -5.02
N VAL A 26 8.18 -5.64 -4.69
CA VAL A 26 8.70 -7.02 -4.67
C VAL A 26 7.84 -7.89 -3.77
N LYS A 27 7.57 -7.47 -2.54
CA LYS A 27 6.72 -8.21 -1.60
C LYS A 27 5.32 -8.48 -2.14
N ALA A 28 4.69 -7.50 -2.78
CA ALA A 28 3.36 -7.67 -3.40
C ALA A 28 3.38 -8.64 -4.59
N TRP A 29 4.45 -8.62 -5.39
CA TRP A 29 4.61 -9.48 -6.57
C TRP A 29 5.12 -10.89 -6.24
N SER A 30 5.70 -11.10 -5.06
CA SER A 30 6.08 -12.43 -4.57
C SER A 30 4.95 -13.19 -3.88
N LEU A 31 3.80 -12.57 -3.60
CA LEU A 31 2.67 -13.27 -2.97
C LEU A 31 2.17 -14.42 -3.87
N PRO A 32 1.80 -15.57 -3.29
CA PRO A 32 1.19 -16.65 -4.06
C PRO A 32 -0.13 -16.15 -4.67
N CYS A 33 -0.35 -16.45 -5.95
CA CYS A 33 -1.54 -16.09 -6.69
C CYS A 33 -2.04 -17.34 -7.42
N ASN A 34 -3.25 -17.78 -7.08
CA ASN A 34 -3.85 -18.98 -7.68
C ASN A 34 -4.70 -18.63 -8.93
N ALA A 35 -4.71 -17.36 -9.34
CA ALA A 35 -5.41 -16.94 -10.55
C ALA A 35 -4.61 -17.35 -11.79
N ILE A 36 -5.32 -17.86 -12.79
CA ILE A 36 -4.76 -18.28 -14.07
C ILE A 36 -4.99 -17.19 -15.12
N ASP A 37 -6.14 -16.52 -15.05
CA ASP A 37 -6.48 -15.43 -15.95
C ASP A 37 -5.56 -14.20 -15.72
N PRO A 38 -4.91 -13.67 -16.77
CA PRO A 38 -3.99 -12.55 -16.64
C PRO A 38 -4.59 -11.28 -16.02
N MET A 39 -5.89 -11.01 -16.27
CA MET A 39 -6.57 -9.86 -15.69
C MET A 39 -6.77 -10.07 -14.19
N GLU A 40 -7.19 -11.25 -13.77
CA GLU A 40 -7.33 -11.60 -12.35
C GLU A 40 -5.98 -11.57 -11.61
N VAL A 41 -4.90 -12.05 -12.23
CA VAL A 41 -3.54 -11.92 -11.70
C VAL A 41 -3.18 -10.45 -11.51
N TRP A 42 -3.38 -9.61 -12.53
CA TRP A 42 -3.09 -8.18 -12.43
C TRP A 42 -3.90 -7.51 -11.31
N GLN A 43 -5.20 -7.78 -11.23
CA GLN A 43 -6.05 -7.24 -10.17
C GLN A 43 -5.59 -7.68 -8.78
N PHE A 44 -5.22 -8.95 -8.61
CA PHE A 44 -4.67 -9.47 -7.36
C PHE A 44 -3.40 -8.73 -6.95
N ARG A 45 -2.46 -8.55 -7.87
CA ARG A 45 -1.18 -7.84 -7.63
C ARG A 45 -1.43 -6.40 -7.19
N VAL A 46 -2.26 -5.67 -7.93
CA VAL A 46 -2.58 -4.27 -7.64
C VAL A 46 -3.31 -4.12 -6.30
N ARG A 47 -4.27 -5.01 -5.98
CA ARG A 47 -4.99 -4.99 -4.69
C ARG A 47 -4.05 -5.26 -3.53
N SER A 48 -3.19 -6.27 -3.65
CA SER A 48 -2.20 -6.65 -2.64
C SER A 48 -1.19 -5.52 -2.39
N PHE A 49 -0.67 -4.92 -3.46
CA PHE A 49 0.20 -3.75 -3.35
C PHE A 49 -0.47 -2.60 -2.60
N ARG A 50 -1.72 -2.24 -2.95
CA ARG A 50 -2.46 -1.18 -2.24
C ARG A 50 -2.72 -1.51 -0.77
N LYS A 51 -2.88 -2.78 -0.41
CA LYS A 51 -3.03 -3.21 0.99
C LYS A 51 -1.72 -3.01 1.76
N LEU A 52 -0.60 -3.43 1.18
CA LEU A 52 0.73 -3.28 1.78
C LEU A 52 1.15 -1.82 1.90
N ALA A 53 0.95 -1.01 0.86
CA ALA A 53 1.25 0.42 0.89
C ALA A 53 0.46 1.15 1.98
N ARG A 54 -0.83 0.83 2.15
CA ARG A 54 -1.65 1.37 3.25
C ARG A 54 -1.12 0.97 4.62
N GLY A 55 -0.74 -0.30 4.80
CA GLY A 55 -0.13 -0.78 6.06
C GLY A 55 1.20 -0.08 6.35
N SER A 56 2.05 0.09 5.34
CA SER A 56 3.33 0.80 5.48
C SER A 56 3.13 2.28 5.86
N ALA A 57 2.15 2.96 5.27
CA ALA A 57 1.83 4.34 5.64
C ALA A 57 1.34 4.44 7.09
N ALA A 58 0.53 3.49 7.56
CA ALA A 58 0.09 3.44 8.95
C ALA A 58 1.27 3.24 9.92
N ASN A 59 2.21 2.35 9.60
CA ASN A 59 3.40 2.12 10.41
C ASN A 59 4.31 3.36 10.47
N GLU A 60 4.53 4.07 9.35
CA GLU A 60 5.30 5.32 9.35
C GLU A 60 4.66 6.41 10.23
N VAL A 61 3.33 6.51 10.22
CA VAL A 61 2.60 7.46 11.08
C VAL A 61 2.71 7.08 12.55
N ALA A 62 2.59 5.80 12.89
CA ALA A 62 2.76 5.31 14.26
C ALA A 62 4.17 5.58 14.79
N GLN A 63 5.21 5.24 14.02
CA GLN A 63 6.60 5.51 14.39
C GLN A 63 6.87 7.01 14.64
N ARG A 64 6.27 7.90 13.83
CA ARG A 64 6.38 9.34 14.02
C ARG A 64 5.70 9.84 15.30
N ILE A 65 4.64 9.19 15.76
CA ILE A 65 3.93 9.55 16.99
C ILE A 65 4.74 9.11 18.23
N ASP A 66 5.35 7.92 18.19
CA ASP A 66 6.15 7.41 19.31
C ASP A 66 7.44 8.22 19.54
N ILE A 67 8.13 8.65 18.47
CA ILE A 67 9.33 9.49 18.58
C ILE A 67 9.02 10.84 19.24
N ARG A 68 7.80 11.36 19.11
CA ARG A 68 7.41 12.67 19.64
C ARG A 68 6.97 12.65 21.10
N LYS A 69 6.85 11.46 21.69
CA LYS A 69 6.47 11.23 23.10
C LYS A 69 7.65 10.84 24.00
N SER A 70 8.84 10.67 23.44
CA SER A 70 10.09 10.43 24.17
C SER A 70 10.92 11.69 24.23
#